data_AF-A0A9D9IAU5-F1
#
_entry.id   AF-A0A9D9IAU5-F1
#
_cell.length_a   1.000
_cell.length_b   1.000
_cell.length_c   1.000
_cell.angle_alpha   90.00
_cell.angle_beta   90.00
_cell.angle_gamma   90.00
#
_symmetry.space_group_name_H-M   'P 1'
#
loop_
_entity.id
_entity.type
_entity.pdbx_description
1 polymer ?
#
loop_
_entity_poly.entity_id
_entity_poly.type
_entity_poly.pdbx_seq_one_letter_code
_entity_poly.pdbx_strand_id
1 'polypeptide(L)'
;MVIRNVRFGDIDSYKDLGLILSSREISSPKIKEHYVDVDGADGSLDLTEVLGEIRYETRSIKLGFTVVDDRSKFWDIFSNVQNLIHGKRFRIVFDDDEDFYYVGRVSIDKWKTDKVLGTMNFTIEADPYKYWREETVLIEDVVDTKTIRLTNMRKSVNPTFLATNSMSLVFGSATVVVPPNEEIYSPDIRLTEGEHWLKVNGTGTLTIRYQMASL
;
A
#
# COMPACT_ATOMS: atom_id res chain seq x y z
N MET A 1 -1.54 -2.04 -30.45
CA MET A 1 -2.30 -1.26 -29.45
C MET A 1 -2.13 -1.98 -28.13
N VAL A 2 -1.44 -1.39 -27.15
CA VAL A 2 -1.30 -1.98 -25.82
C VAL A 2 -2.58 -1.64 -25.06
N ILE A 3 -3.38 -2.66 -24.74
CA ILE A 3 -4.61 -2.48 -23.97
C ILE A 3 -4.19 -2.35 -22.51
N ARG A 4 -4.47 -1.20 -21.90
CA ARG A 4 -4.18 -0.98 -20.49
C ARG A 4 -5.22 -1.68 -19.63
N ASN A 5 -4.76 -2.39 -18.60
CA ASN A 5 -5.58 -3.23 -17.73
C ASN A 5 -5.35 -2.90 -16.26
N VAL A 6 -6.39 -3.08 -15.45
CA VAL A 6 -6.33 -2.91 -13.99
C VAL A 6 -6.87 -4.17 -13.33
N ARG A 7 -6.14 -4.68 -12.36
CA ARG A 7 -6.56 -5.84 -11.55
C ARG A 7 -7.15 -5.37 -10.23
N PHE A 8 -8.38 -5.81 -9.93
CA PHE A 8 -9.07 -5.60 -8.67
C PHE A 8 -9.12 -6.92 -7.90
N GLY A 9 -8.13 -7.16 -7.04
CA GLY A 9 -7.90 -8.48 -6.46
C GLY A 9 -7.59 -9.48 -7.58
N ASP A 10 -8.43 -10.52 -7.70
CA ASP A 10 -8.31 -11.54 -8.74
C ASP A 10 -9.09 -11.22 -10.01
N ILE A 11 -9.78 -10.07 -10.07
CA ILE A 11 -10.63 -9.67 -11.20
C ILE A 11 -9.84 -8.77 -12.15
N ASP A 12 -9.65 -9.21 -13.40
CA ASP A 12 -9.06 -8.45 -14.49
C ASP A 12 -10.12 -7.55 -15.15
N SER A 13 -9.89 -6.23 -15.19
CA SER A 13 -10.86 -5.28 -15.76
C SER A 13 -11.19 -5.59 -17.21
N TYR A 14 -10.19 -5.97 -18.01
CA TYR A 14 -10.43 -6.29 -19.42
C TYR A 14 -10.96 -7.71 -19.65
N LYS A 15 -10.32 -8.73 -19.07
CA LYS A 15 -10.66 -10.14 -19.36
C LYS A 15 -11.98 -10.58 -18.74
N ASP A 16 -12.24 -10.18 -17.50
CA ASP A 16 -13.42 -10.65 -16.76
C ASP A 16 -14.63 -9.73 -16.95
N LEU A 17 -14.38 -8.42 -17.15
CA LEU A 17 -15.44 -7.42 -17.20
C LEU A 17 -15.59 -6.73 -18.57
N GLY A 18 -14.68 -6.97 -19.51
CA GLY A 18 -14.70 -6.32 -20.84
C GLY A 18 -14.42 -4.81 -20.80
N LEU A 19 -13.83 -4.30 -19.71
CA LEU A 19 -13.57 -2.88 -19.50
C LEU A 19 -12.16 -2.52 -19.97
N ILE A 20 -12.06 -1.55 -20.88
CA ILE A 20 -10.79 -1.02 -21.38
C ILE A 20 -10.46 0.26 -20.60
N LEU A 21 -9.30 0.33 -19.97
CA LEU A 21 -8.88 1.54 -19.25
C LEU A 21 -8.58 2.67 -20.25
N SER A 22 -9.35 3.76 -20.16
CA SER A 22 -9.24 4.92 -21.04
C SER A 22 -8.54 6.11 -20.37
N SER A 23 -8.72 6.30 -19.06
CA SER A 23 -8.02 7.33 -18.30
C SER A 23 -7.66 6.86 -16.89
N ARG A 24 -6.58 7.42 -16.35
CA ARG A 24 -6.12 7.19 -14.97
C ARG A 24 -5.59 8.48 -14.38
N GLU A 25 -6.13 8.85 -13.23
CA GLU A 25 -5.65 9.95 -12.40
C GLU A 25 -5.44 9.43 -10.98
N ILE A 26 -4.20 9.50 -10.49
CA ILE A 26 -3.84 9.16 -9.11
C ILE A 26 -3.49 10.46 -8.42
N SER A 27 -4.29 10.88 -7.43
CA SER A 27 -3.97 12.09 -6.67
C SER A 27 -2.81 11.83 -5.71
N SER A 28 -1.96 12.83 -5.50
CA SER A 28 -1.05 12.83 -4.36
C SER A 28 -1.87 12.81 -3.05
N PRO A 29 -1.43 12.06 -2.03
CA PRO A 29 -2.12 12.03 -0.75
C PRO A 29 -1.85 13.36 -0.02
N LYS A 30 -2.88 13.94 0.58
CA LYS A 30 -2.73 15.19 1.31
C LYS A 30 -2.07 14.96 2.65
N ILE A 31 -1.29 15.92 3.12
CA ILE A 31 -0.71 15.89 4.47
C ILE A 31 -1.83 16.12 5.48
N LYS A 32 -1.79 15.40 6.60
CA LYS A 32 -2.66 15.66 7.76
C LYS A 32 -2.05 16.78 8.59
N GLU A 33 -2.36 18.01 8.20
CA GLU A 33 -1.86 19.20 8.87
C GLU A 33 -2.54 19.41 10.23
N HIS A 34 -1.82 19.98 11.19
CA HIS A 34 -2.36 20.35 12.49
C HIS A 34 -1.81 21.69 12.95
N TYR A 35 -2.55 22.76 12.67
CA TYR A 35 -2.21 24.12 13.10
C TYR A 35 -3.01 24.52 14.34
N VAL A 36 -2.36 25.23 15.27
CA VAL A 36 -2.98 25.79 16.48
C VAL A 36 -2.85 27.30 16.45
N ASP A 37 -3.97 28.00 16.51
CA ASP A 37 -4.01 29.45 16.65
C ASP A 37 -3.85 29.85 18.12
N VAL A 38 -3.03 30.87 18.37
CA VAL A 38 -2.82 31.44 19.70
C VAL A 38 -3.26 32.90 19.69
N ASP A 39 -4.23 33.24 20.54
CA ASP A 39 -4.73 34.60 20.66
C ASP A 39 -3.60 35.59 20.99
N GLY A 40 -3.46 36.62 20.16
CA GLY A 40 -2.42 37.66 20.29
C GLY A 40 -1.06 37.31 19.69
N ALA A 41 -0.91 36.15 19.04
CA ALA A 41 0.25 35.83 18.21
C ALA A 41 -0.04 36.10 16.73
N ASP A 42 0.99 36.48 15.98
CA ASP A 42 0.92 36.55 14.52
C ASP A 42 1.11 35.15 13.92
N GLY A 43 0.08 34.65 13.22
CA GLY A 43 0.09 33.35 12.56
C GLY A 43 -0.26 32.16 13.46
N SER A 44 -0.23 30.97 12.87
CA SER A 44 -0.58 29.70 13.53
C SER A 44 0.67 28.88 13.83
N LEU A 45 0.67 28.16 14.96
CA LEU A 45 1.73 27.21 15.30
C LEU A 45 1.51 25.89 14.56
N ASP A 46 2.47 25.47 13.75
CA ASP A 46 2.43 24.19 13.04
C ASP A 46 2.87 23.03 13.95
N LEU A 47 1.95 22.12 14.25
CA LEU A 47 2.21 20.90 15.03
C LEU A 47 2.19 19.62 14.16
N THR A 48 2.17 19.75 12.84
CA THR A 48 2.05 18.63 11.89
C THR A 48 3.14 17.58 12.08
N GLU A 49 4.36 18.01 12.40
CA GLU A 49 5.53 17.14 12.56
C GLU A 49 5.84 16.78 14.03
N VAL A 50 5.12 17.34 14.99
CA VAL A 50 5.45 17.23 16.42
C VAL A 50 5.36 15.79 16.93
N LEU A 51 4.50 14.96 16.33
CA LEU A 51 4.39 13.52 16.63
C LEU A 51 5.40 12.66 15.86
N GLY A 52 6.44 13.28 15.29
CA GLY A 52 7.60 12.65 14.70
C GLY A 52 7.49 12.41 13.19
N GLU A 53 6.36 11.89 12.70
CA GLU A 53 6.18 11.60 11.27
C GLU A 53 4.98 12.29 10.66
N ILE A 54 5.19 12.82 9.47
CA ILE A 54 4.13 13.34 8.61
C ILE A 54 3.16 12.19 8.28
N ARG A 55 1.90 12.37 8.67
CA ARG A 55 0.81 11.48 8.29
C ARG A 55 0.08 12.05 7.09
N TYR A 56 -0.52 11.15 6.31
CA TYR A 56 -1.24 11.50 5.11
C TYR A 56 -2.70 11.05 5.19
N GLU A 57 -3.57 11.79 4.52
CA GLU A 57 -4.96 11.41 4.25
C GLU A 57 -5.03 10.33 3.17
N THR A 58 -6.19 9.71 3.02
CA THR A 58 -6.45 8.83 1.89
C THR A 58 -6.31 9.59 0.57
N ARG A 59 -5.88 8.91 -0.48
CA ARG A 59 -5.81 9.46 -1.84
C ARG A 59 -7.01 9.01 -2.67
N SER A 60 -7.37 9.82 -3.66
CA SER A 60 -8.39 9.46 -4.63
C SER A 60 -7.73 9.00 -5.92
N ILE A 61 -8.11 7.82 -6.40
CA ILE A 61 -7.73 7.32 -7.71
C ILE A 61 -8.96 7.28 -8.60
N LYS A 62 -8.95 8.03 -9.69
CA LYS A 62 -10.03 8.06 -10.68
C LYS A 62 -9.62 7.28 -11.91
N LEU A 63 -10.45 6.32 -12.30
CA LEU A 63 -10.26 5.49 -13.48
C LEU A 63 -11.44 5.66 -14.42
N GLY A 64 -11.16 6.01 -15.67
CA GLY A 64 -12.12 5.98 -16.75
C GLY A 64 -12.01 4.67 -17.50
N PHE A 65 -13.13 3.98 -17.69
CA PHE A 65 -13.23 2.76 -18.48
C PHE A 65 -14.17 2.96 -19.68
N THR A 66 -13.80 2.36 -20.80
CA THR A 66 -14.61 2.32 -22.02
C THR A 66 -15.01 0.88 -22.33
N VAL A 67 -16.26 0.70 -22.71
CA VAL A 67 -16.86 -0.57 -23.11
C VAL A 67 -17.22 -0.51 -24.58
N VAL A 68 -16.78 -1.52 -25.33
CA VAL A 68 -17.05 -1.68 -26.77
C VAL A 68 -17.82 -2.99 -26.95
N ASP A 69 -19.14 -2.92 -26.89
CA ASP A 69 -20.04 -4.08 -27.06
C ASP A 69 -21.41 -3.61 -27.59
N ASP A 70 -22.31 -4.56 -27.81
CA ASP A 70 -23.71 -4.31 -28.18
C ASP A 70 -24.40 -3.47 -27.10
N ARG A 71 -25.09 -2.41 -27.54
CA ARG A 71 -25.80 -1.49 -26.65
C ARG A 71 -26.84 -2.18 -25.75
N SER A 72 -27.39 -3.31 -26.18
CA SER A 72 -28.33 -4.11 -25.38
C SER A 72 -27.67 -4.69 -24.13
N LYS A 73 -26.37 -5.02 -24.17
CA LYS A 73 -25.62 -5.62 -23.06
C LYS A 73 -25.07 -4.60 -22.07
N PHE A 74 -25.12 -3.31 -22.40
CA PHE A 74 -24.53 -2.27 -21.55
C PHE A 74 -25.11 -2.24 -20.15
N TRP A 75 -26.41 -2.45 -20.00
CA TRP A 75 -27.06 -2.51 -18.70
C TRP A 75 -26.68 -3.76 -17.90
N ASP A 76 -26.52 -4.90 -18.56
CA ASP A 76 -26.09 -6.14 -17.94
C ASP A 76 -24.64 -6.04 -17.46
N ILE A 77 -23.75 -5.49 -18.29
CA ILE A 77 -22.35 -5.22 -17.94
C ILE A 77 -22.29 -4.25 -16.76
N PHE A 78 -23.03 -3.14 -16.82
CA PHE A 78 -23.05 -2.16 -15.74
C PHE A 78 -23.51 -2.76 -14.42
N SER A 79 -24.61 -3.53 -14.44
CA SER A 79 -25.15 -4.19 -13.26
C SER A 79 -24.17 -5.25 -12.71
N ASN A 80 -23.53 -6.02 -13.58
CA ASN A 80 -22.54 -7.02 -13.18
C ASN A 80 -21.33 -6.36 -12.49
N VAL A 81 -20.77 -5.32 -13.10
CA VAL A 81 -19.64 -4.57 -12.54
C VAL A 81 -20.02 -3.94 -11.20
N GLN A 82 -21.22 -3.38 -11.06
CA GLN A 82 -21.70 -2.84 -9.79
C GLN A 82 -21.78 -3.93 -8.70
N ASN A 83 -22.38 -5.08 -9.00
CA ASN A 83 -22.50 -6.17 -8.03
C ASN A 83 -21.14 -6.76 -7.60
N LEU A 84 -20.18 -6.82 -8.53
CA LEU A 84 -18.87 -7.39 -8.27
C LEU A 84 -17.95 -6.42 -7.51
N ILE A 85 -17.89 -5.15 -7.92
CA ILE A 85 -16.83 -4.23 -7.48
C ILE A 85 -17.35 -3.12 -6.57
N HIS A 86 -18.55 -2.61 -6.80
CA HIS A 86 -19.03 -1.40 -6.12
C HIS A 86 -19.08 -1.57 -4.59
N GLY A 87 -18.55 -0.57 -3.88
CA GLY A 87 -18.56 -0.51 -2.43
C GLY A 87 -17.57 -1.45 -1.74
N LYS A 88 -16.84 -2.31 -2.47
CA LYS A 88 -15.88 -3.26 -1.89
C LYS A 88 -14.47 -2.70 -1.86
N ARG A 89 -13.66 -3.23 -0.93
CA ARG A 89 -12.24 -2.89 -0.78
C ARG A 89 -11.39 -3.92 -1.53
N PHE A 90 -10.50 -3.46 -2.40
CA PHE A 90 -9.64 -4.31 -3.21
C PHE A 90 -8.17 -3.92 -3.10
N ARG A 91 -7.31 -4.90 -3.36
CA ARG A 91 -5.94 -4.66 -3.82
C ARG A 91 -5.99 -4.34 -5.31
N ILE A 92 -5.46 -3.19 -5.69
CA ILE A 92 -5.52 -2.67 -7.06
C ILE A 92 -4.12 -2.66 -7.63
N VAL A 93 -3.90 -3.41 -8.71
CA VAL A 93 -2.61 -3.51 -9.40
C VAL A 93 -2.78 -2.96 -10.81
N PHE A 94 -1.88 -2.06 -11.20
CA PHE A 94 -1.81 -1.53 -12.56
C PHE A 94 -0.82 -2.35 -13.38
N ASP A 95 -1.09 -2.54 -14.66
CA ASP A 95 -0.25 -3.29 -15.59
C ASP A 95 1.11 -2.63 -15.88
N ASP A 96 1.22 -1.32 -15.68
CA ASP A 96 2.46 -0.56 -15.86
C ASP A 96 3.27 -0.37 -14.56
N ASP A 97 2.72 -0.74 -13.40
CA ASP A 97 3.39 -0.71 -12.08
C ASP A 97 3.04 -2.00 -11.30
N GLU A 98 3.36 -3.16 -11.88
CA GLU A 98 2.96 -4.48 -11.36
C GLU A 98 3.63 -4.86 -10.03
N ASP A 99 4.76 -4.22 -9.72
CA ASP A 99 5.51 -4.44 -8.48
C ASP A 99 4.82 -3.80 -7.26
N PHE A 100 3.84 -2.93 -7.49
CA PHE A 100 3.10 -2.25 -6.43
C PHE A 100 1.60 -2.50 -6.51
N TYR A 101 0.95 -2.40 -5.36
CA TYR A 101 -0.51 -2.36 -5.28
C TYR A 101 -1.00 -1.23 -4.40
N TYR A 102 -2.18 -0.72 -4.74
CA TYR A 102 -2.96 0.17 -3.89
C TYR A 102 -4.01 -0.63 -3.15
N VAL A 103 -4.41 -0.16 -1.97
CA VAL A 103 -5.55 -0.72 -1.24
C VAL A 103 -6.59 0.35 -1.10
N GLY A 104 -7.80 0.12 -1.60
CA GLY A 104 -8.84 1.14 -1.56
C GLY A 104 -10.23 0.59 -1.74
N ARG A 105 -11.22 1.40 -1.36
CA ARG A 105 -12.63 1.11 -1.61
C ARG A 105 -13.03 1.68 -2.95
N VAL A 106 -13.65 0.86 -3.78
CA VAL A 106 -14.07 1.25 -5.13
C VAL A 106 -15.51 1.74 -5.11
N SER A 107 -15.73 2.94 -5.65
CA SER A 107 -17.03 3.52 -5.93
C SER A 107 -17.18 3.69 -7.44
N ILE A 108 -18.37 3.44 -7.95
CA ILE A 108 -18.69 3.57 -9.37
C ILE A 108 -19.65 4.73 -9.47
N ASP A 109 -19.28 5.75 -10.24
CA ASP A 109 -20.01 7.02 -10.26
C ASP A 109 -21.19 6.97 -11.25
N LYS A 110 -20.91 7.22 -12.52
CA LYS A 110 -21.93 7.37 -13.56
C LYS A 110 -21.57 6.55 -14.79
N TRP A 111 -22.59 5.90 -15.35
CA TRP A 111 -22.55 5.31 -16.69
C TRP A 111 -22.98 6.36 -17.71
N LYS A 112 -22.11 6.64 -18.69
CA LYS A 112 -22.45 7.47 -19.85
C LYS A 112 -22.40 6.60 -21.10
N THR A 113 -23.41 6.74 -21.96
CA THR A 113 -23.42 6.07 -23.25
C THR A 113 -23.35 7.11 -24.36
N ASP A 114 -22.41 6.95 -25.29
CA ASP A 114 -22.34 7.75 -26.51
C ASP A 114 -22.35 6.82 -27.72
N LYS A 115 -23.52 6.73 -28.36
CA LYS A 115 -23.81 5.91 -29.55
C LYS A 115 -23.39 4.44 -29.40
N VAL A 116 -22.12 4.14 -29.70
CA VAL A 116 -21.52 2.80 -29.78
C VAL A 116 -20.64 2.51 -28.55
N LEU A 117 -20.32 3.50 -27.73
CA LEU A 117 -19.41 3.36 -26.59
C LEU A 117 -20.13 3.57 -25.26
N GLY A 118 -19.89 2.64 -24.33
CA GLY A 118 -20.17 2.84 -22.91
C GLY A 118 -18.95 3.44 -22.22
N THR A 119 -19.13 4.39 -21.31
CA THR A 119 -18.07 4.94 -20.47
C THR A 119 -18.48 4.88 -19.01
N MET A 120 -17.56 4.40 -18.16
CA MET A 120 -17.72 4.33 -16.71
C MET A 120 -16.59 5.07 -16.03
N ASN A 121 -16.92 5.78 -14.95
CA ASN A 121 -15.92 6.35 -14.05
C ASN A 121 -15.95 5.63 -12.72
N PHE A 122 -14.78 5.19 -12.28
CA PHE A 122 -14.56 4.57 -10.99
C PHE A 122 -13.76 5.55 -10.16
N THR A 123 -14.20 5.78 -8.92
CA THR A 123 -13.49 6.56 -7.92
C THR A 123 -13.09 5.64 -6.80
N ILE A 124 -11.80 5.57 -6.50
CA ILE A 124 -11.25 4.70 -5.47
C ILE A 124 -10.71 5.58 -4.36
N GLU A 125 -11.21 5.39 -3.15
CA GLU A 125 -10.60 5.95 -1.95
C GLU A 125 -9.55 4.97 -1.44
N ALA A 126 -8.29 5.27 -1.72
CA ALA A 126 -7.16 4.41 -1.43
C ALA A 126 -6.35 4.91 -0.24
N ASP A 127 -5.67 3.98 0.43
CA ASP A 127 -4.63 4.26 1.40
C ASP A 127 -3.59 5.24 0.81
N PRO A 128 -2.96 6.09 1.63
CA PRO A 128 -1.97 7.05 1.16
C PRO A 128 -0.72 6.44 0.53
N TYR A 129 -0.47 5.14 0.64
CA TYR A 129 0.75 4.51 0.17
C TYR A 129 0.44 3.45 -0.88
N LYS A 130 1.35 3.27 -1.84
CA LYS A 130 1.43 2.07 -2.66
C LYS A 130 2.35 1.06 -1.98
N TYR A 131 1.88 -0.17 -1.84
CA TYR A 131 2.59 -1.23 -1.15
C TYR A 131 3.38 -2.07 -2.15
N TRP A 132 4.61 -2.44 -1.80
CA TRP A 132 5.36 -3.42 -2.59
C TRP A 132 4.57 -4.73 -2.63
N ARG A 133 4.52 -5.40 -3.76
CA ARG A 133 3.61 -6.53 -3.95
C ARG A 133 4.02 -7.75 -3.15
N GLU A 134 5.31 -8.04 -3.14
CA GLU A 134 5.88 -9.13 -2.37
C GLU A 134 6.18 -8.65 -0.95
N GLU A 135 6.00 -9.52 0.03
CA GLU A 135 6.50 -9.23 1.38
C GLU A 135 8.03 -9.32 1.35
N THR A 136 8.70 -8.39 2.03
CA THR A 136 10.15 -8.47 2.17
C THR A 136 10.49 -9.51 3.23
N VAL A 137 11.09 -10.61 2.79
CA VAL A 137 11.53 -11.72 3.65
C VAL A 137 13.04 -11.85 3.57
N LEU A 138 13.74 -11.65 4.69
CA LEU A 138 15.17 -11.93 4.80
C LEU A 138 15.37 -13.14 5.71
N ILE A 139 16.18 -14.09 5.26
CA ILE A 139 16.54 -15.29 6.02
C ILE A 139 18.06 -15.28 6.14
N GLU A 140 18.56 -15.21 7.36
CA GLU A 140 19.99 -15.07 7.63
C GLU A 140 20.43 -16.09 8.67
N ASP A 141 21.45 -16.88 8.34
CA ASP A 141 22.17 -17.69 9.32
C ASP A 141 23.12 -16.79 10.11
N VAL A 142 23.02 -16.86 11.43
CA VAL A 142 23.79 -16.07 12.39
C VAL A 142 24.66 -17.03 13.20
N VAL A 143 25.94 -16.68 13.33
CA VAL A 143 26.90 -17.34 14.24
C VAL A 143 27.55 -16.23 15.06
N ASP A 144 27.39 -16.31 16.38
CA ASP A 144 27.82 -15.32 17.37
C ASP A 144 27.23 -13.93 17.20
N THR A 145 27.70 -13.17 16.21
CA THR A 145 27.28 -11.79 15.96
C THR A 145 27.26 -11.50 14.47
N LYS A 146 26.13 -10.98 13.97
CA LYS A 146 25.96 -10.56 12.57
C LYS A 146 25.23 -9.24 12.49
N THR A 147 25.61 -8.39 11.54
CA THR A 147 24.87 -7.17 11.23
C THR A 147 24.12 -7.37 9.91
N ILE A 148 22.82 -7.14 9.93
CA ILE A 148 21.91 -7.30 8.78
C ILE A 148 21.47 -5.91 8.34
N ARG A 149 21.53 -5.65 7.03
CA ARG A 149 21.02 -4.40 6.44
C ARG A 149 19.54 -4.56 6.09
N LEU A 150 18.71 -3.65 6.60
CA LEU A 150 17.29 -3.58 6.33
C LEU A 150 16.98 -2.26 5.62
N THR A 151 16.40 -2.32 4.43
CA THR A 151 15.98 -1.11 3.70
C THR A 151 14.47 -0.99 3.76
N ASN A 152 13.95 0.22 3.97
CA ASN A 152 12.54 0.48 3.87
C ASN A 152 12.27 1.72 3.00
N MET A 153 11.09 1.73 2.39
CA MET A 153 10.56 2.85 1.63
C MET A 153 9.93 3.89 2.57
N ARG A 154 9.05 4.74 2.04
CA ARG A 154 8.52 5.91 2.74
C ARG A 154 7.66 5.60 3.97
N LYS A 155 6.86 4.53 3.95
CA LYS A 155 5.97 4.19 5.07
C LYS A 155 6.74 3.44 6.16
N SER A 156 6.80 4.01 7.36
CA SER A 156 7.41 3.33 8.49
C SER A 156 6.69 2.02 8.84
N VAL A 157 7.47 0.98 9.13
CA VAL A 157 6.98 -0.37 9.40
C VAL A 157 7.73 -1.00 10.56
N ASN A 158 7.01 -1.81 11.34
CA ASN A 158 7.58 -2.62 12.39
C ASN A 158 7.70 -4.06 11.86
N PRO A 159 8.93 -4.58 11.68
CA PRO A 159 9.13 -5.94 11.19
C PRO A 159 8.73 -7.01 12.22
N THR A 160 8.43 -8.21 11.73
CA THR A 160 8.31 -9.41 12.56
C THR A 160 9.56 -10.27 12.45
N PHE A 161 9.84 -11.00 13.52
CA PHE A 161 11.06 -11.79 13.67
C PHE A 161 10.72 -13.22 14.09
N LEU A 162 11.37 -14.19 13.47
CA LEU A 162 11.28 -15.60 13.84
C LEU A 162 12.69 -16.19 13.86
N ALA A 163 13.12 -16.74 14.99
CA ALA A 163 14.44 -17.33 15.14
C ALA A 163 14.36 -18.82 15.49
N THR A 164 15.28 -19.65 15.00
CA THR A 164 15.31 -21.08 15.34
C THR A 164 15.78 -21.34 16.77
N ASN A 165 16.66 -20.47 17.27
CA ASN A 165 17.20 -20.47 18.62
C ASN A 165 16.97 -19.09 19.26
N SER A 166 17.12 -18.98 20.58
CA SER A 166 17.03 -17.67 21.22
C SER A 166 18.13 -16.73 20.73
N MET A 167 17.74 -15.53 20.31
CA MET A 167 18.65 -14.51 19.79
C MET A 167 18.33 -13.13 20.38
N SER A 168 19.36 -12.29 20.50
CA SER A 168 19.22 -10.90 20.92
C SER A 168 19.42 -9.97 19.73
N LEU A 169 18.40 -9.19 19.43
CA LEU A 169 18.38 -8.14 18.41
C LEU A 169 18.70 -6.80 19.05
N VAL A 170 19.62 -6.06 18.45
CA VAL A 170 20.02 -4.71 18.89
C VAL A 170 19.80 -3.74 17.73
N PHE A 171 18.97 -2.73 17.97
CA PHE A 171 18.59 -1.70 17.00
C PHE A 171 18.69 -0.32 17.66
N GLY A 172 19.73 0.45 17.32
CA GLY A 172 20.03 1.68 18.04
C GLY A 172 20.28 1.40 19.52
N SER A 173 19.46 1.98 20.41
CA SER A 173 19.48 1.72 21.85
C SER A 173 18.53 0.60 22.31
N ALA A 174 17.64 0.14 21.44
CA ALA A 174 16.68 -0.91 21.76
C ALA A 174 17.36 -2.30 21.71
N THR A 175 17.02 -3.14 22.67
CA THR A 175 17.43 -4.56 22.70
C THR A 175 16.20 -5.43 22.87
N VAL A 176 15.97 -6.35 21.94
CA VAL A 176 14.82 -7.25 21.91
C VAL A 176 15.32 -8.69 21.88
N VAL A 177 14.77 -9.56 22.72
CA VAL A 177 15.10 -10.99 22.71
C VAL A 177 14.01 -11.73 21.94
N VAL A 178 14.41 -12.52 20.95
CA VAL A 178 13.54 -13.41 20.17
C VAL A 178 13.65 -14.82 20.76
N PRO A 179 12.56 -15.43 21.25
CA PRO A 179 12.52 -16.82 21.68
C PRO A 179 12.66 -17.77 20.47
N PRO A 180 13.08 -19.02 20.73
CA PRO A 180 13.14 -20.03 19.69
C PRO A 180 11.73 -20.38 19.18
N ASN A 181 11.57 -20.42 17.85
CA ASN A 181 10.39 -20.84 17.12
C ASN A 181 9.10 -20.07 17.44
N GLU A 182 9.22 -18.84 17.92
CA GLU A 182 8.10 -17.94 18.17
C GLU A 182 8.27 -16.67 17.33
N GLU A 183 7.19 -16.26 16.64
CA GLU A 183 7.18 -15.01 15.89
C GLU A 183 6.92 -13.84 16.83
N ILE A 184 7.87 -12.90 16.87
CA ILE A 184 7.76 -11.69 17.68
C ILE A 184 7.52 -10.47 16.80
N TYR A 185 6.57 -9.67 17.27
CA TYR A 185 6.39 -8.28 16.89
C TYR A 185 6.93 -7.39 18.02
N SER A 186 7.87 -6.50 17.72
CA SER A 186 8.37 -5.51 18.68
C SER A 186 8.14 -4.09 18.17
N PRO A 187 7.46 -3.21 18.94
CA PRO A 187 7.27 -1.81 18.57
C PRO A 187 8.57 -1.00 18.63
N ASP A 188 9.60 -1.49 19.36
CA ASP A 188 10.87 -0.79 19.58
C ASP A 188 11.77 -0.84 18.35
N ILE A 189 11.60 -1.82 17.47
CA ILE A 189 12.29 -1.89 16.18
C ILE A 189 11.36 -1.33 15.12
N ARG A 190 11.70 -0.15 14.62
CA ARG A 190 10.88 0.59 13.65
C ARG A 190 11.74 1.05 12.48
N LEU A 191 11.42 0.56 11.29
CA LEU A 191 12.11 0.91 10.06
C LEU A 191 11.45 2.13 9.45
N THR A 192 12.12 3.29 9.51
CA THR A 192 11.72 4.49 8.77
C THR A 192 12.29 4.45 7.35
N GLU A 193 12.05 5.48 6.53
CA GLU A 193 12.63 5.59 5.19
C GLU A 193 14.16 5.50 5.20
N GLY A 194 14.72 4.67 4.31
CA GLY A 194 16.15 4.51 4.12
C GLY A 194 16.71 3.17 4.60
N GLU A 195 18.01 3.15 4.87
CA GLU A 195 18.74 1.97 5.33
C GLU A 195 18.88 1.96 6.86
N HIS A 196 18.71 0.78 7.43
CA HIS A 196 18.87 0.50 8.85
C HIS A 196 19.76 -0.71 9.07
N TRP A 197 20.45 -0.74 10.20
CA TRP A 197 21.38 -1.81 10.55
C TRP A 197 20.92 -2.51 11.81
N LEU A 198 20.54 -3.78 11.69
CA LEU A 198 20.14 -4.63 12.80
C LEU A 198 21.32 -5.51 13.21
N LYS A 199 21.78 -5.37 14.45
CA LYS A 199 22.79 -6.26 15.00
C LYS A 199 22.10 -7.43 15.69
N VAL A 200 22.49 -8.65 15.35
CA VAL A 200 21.93 -9.89 15.91
C VAL A 200 23.04 -10.64 16.64
N ASN A 201 22.78 -11.03 17.88
CA ASN A 201 23.66 -11.87 18.67
C ASN A 201 22.98 -13.21 18.97
N GLY A 202 23.67 -14.31 18.73
CA GLY A 202 23.18 -15.67 18.90
C GLY A 202 23.62 -16.60 17.78
N THR A 203 23.19 -17.86 17.83
CA THR A 203 23.54 -18.87 16.82
C THR A 203 22.29 -19.60 16.35
N GLY A 204 22.01 -19.55 15.05
CA GLY A 204 20.83 -20.14 14.42
C GLY A 204 20.38 -19.35 13.19
N THR A 205 19.17 -19.61 12.70
CA THR A 205 18.60 -18.90 11.55
C THR A 205 17.58 -17.87 12.04
N LEU A 206 17.70 -16.62 11.57
CA LEU A 206 16.74 -15.54 11.79
C LEU A 206 15.99 -15.24 10.50
N THR A 207 14.66 -15.22 10.58
CA THR A 207 13.76 -14.76 9.52
C THR A 207 13.17 -13.42 9.92
N ILE A 208 13.27 -12.43 9.04
CA ILE A 208 12.74 -11.07 9.21
C ILE A 208 11.70 -10.83 8.11
N ARG A 209 10.50 -10.39 8.49
CA ARG A 209 9.41 -10.08 7.54
C ARG A 209 8.89 -8.66 7.75
N TYR A 210 8.68 -7.95 6.64
CA TYR A 210 8.00 -6.66 6.65
C TYR A 210 7.50 -6.26 5.27
N GLN A 211 6.50 -5.37 5.24
CA GLN A 211 5.92 -4.85 4.01
C GLN A 211 6.44 -3.44 3.72
N MET A 212 7.22 -3.27 2.65
CA MET A 212 7.61 -1.96 2.16
C MET A 212 6.42 -1.23 1.51
N ALA A 213 6.37 0.10 1.67
CA ALA A 213 5.41 0.93 0.94
C ALA A 213 5.97 2.33 0.64
N SER A 214 5.68 2.83 -0.55
CA SER A 214 6.04 4.17 -1.04
C SER A 214 4.80 5.07 -1.09
N LEU A 215 5.00 6.39 -1.12
CA LEU A 215 3.97 7.31 -1.61
C LEU A 215 3.78 7.10 -3.13
#